data_AF-A0A1D8B4L3-F1
#
_entry.id   AF-A0A1D8B4L3-F1
#
_cell.length_a   1.000
_cell.length_b   1.000
_cell.length_c   1.000
_cell.angle_alpha   90.00
_cell.angle_beta   90.00
_cell.angle_gamma   90.00
#
_symmetry.space_group_name_H-M   'P 1'
#
loop_
_entity.id
_entity.type
_entity.pdbx_description
1 polymer ?
#
loop_
_entity_poly.entity_id
_entity_poly.type
_entity_poly.pdbx_seq_one_letter_code
_entity_poly.pdbx_strand_id
1 'polypeptide(L)' 'MGDLNEYVLPTVEEAFPDMVVYPAFDKDTKQPNSPPPARGASDQSGQPAQSGGSGDGSGEDQ' A
#
# COMPACT_ATOMS: atom_id res chain seq x y z
N MET A 1 1.06 2.09 -34.75
CA MET A 1 1.17 1.83 -33.30
C MET A 1 0.91 3.16 -32.63
N GLY A 2 -0.06 3.25 -31.72
CA GLY A 2 -0.46 4.51 -31.09
C GLY A 2 0.68 5.13 -30.29
N ASP A 3 0.74 6.45 -30.26
CA ASP A 3 1.74 7.19 -29.49
C ASP A 3 1.47 6.96 -28.00
N LEU A 4 2.51 6.66 -27.21
CA LEU A 4 2.38 6.41 -25.78
C LEU A 4 1.87 7.65 -25.03
N ASN A 5 2.06 8.84 -25.61
CA ASN A 5 1.55 10.10 -25.08
C ASN A 5 0.04 10.30 -25.30
N GLU A 6 -0.61 9.46 -26.10
CA GLU A 6 -2.07 9.48 -26.30
C GLU A 6 -2.83 8.78 -25.16
N TYR A 7 -2.12 8.14 -24.23
CA TYR A 7 -2.70 7.52 -23.04
C TYR A 7 -2.63 8.47 -21.84
N VAL A 8 -3.79 8.92 -21.40
CA VAL A 8 -3.94 9.50 -20.06
C VAL A 8 -3.83 8.34 -19.07
N LEU A 9 -2.84 8.40 -18.18
CA LEU A 9 -2.71 7.40 -17.12
C LEU A 9 -3.90 7.54 -16.16
N PRO A 10 -4.57 6.43 -15.80
CA PRO A 10 -5.64 6.46 -14.81
C PRO A 10 -5.09 6.92 -13.46
N THR A 11 -5.95 7.56 -12.66
CA THR A 11 -5.59 7.91 -11.29
C THR A 11 -5.46 6.64 -10.44
N VAL A 12 -4.81 6.74 -9.28
CA VAL A 12 -4.70 5.59 -8.34
C VAL A 12 -6.08 5.11 -7.92
N GLU A 13 -7.03 6.03 -7.74
CA GLU A 13 -8.43 5.72 -7.38
C GLU A 13 -9.15 4.95 -8.50
N GLU A 14 -8.85 5.26 -9.76
CA GLU A 14 -9.43 4.57 -10.93
C GLU A 14 -8.77 3.20 -11.19
N ALA A 15 -7.44 3.14 -11.06
CA ALA A 15 -6.69 1.91 -11.26
C ALA A 15 -6.88 0.90 -10.11
N PHE A 16 -7.14 1.39 -8.90
CA PHE A 16 -7.28 0.57 -7.70
C PHE A 16 -8.45 1.05 -6.83
N PRO A 17 -9.71 0.75 -7.21
CA PRO A 17 -10.89 1.22 -6.49
C PRO A 17 -10.99 0.67 -5.06
N ASP A 18 -10.36 -0.47 -4.79
CA ASP A 18 -10.32 -1.09 -3.45
C ASP A 18 -9.11 -0.62 -2.61
N MET A 19 -8.27 0.29 -3.13
CA MET A 19 -7.08 0.75 -2.42
C MET A 19 -7.46 1.82 -1.39
N VAL A 20 -7.28 1.47 -0.12
CA VAL A 20 -7.35 2.43 0.98
C VAL A 20 -5.97 3.01 1.21
N VAL A 21 -5.84 4.33 1.05
CA VAL A 21 -4.60 5.04 1.35
C VAL A 21 -4.55 5.33 2.85
N TYR A 22 -3.58 4.74 3.55
CA TYR A 22 -3.29 5.02 4.95
C TYR A 22 -2.11 5.99 5.03
N PRO A 23 -2.33 7.26 5.43
CA PRO A 23 -1.22 8.20 5.62
C PRO A 23 -0.23 7.62 6.62
N ALA A 24 1.06 7.72 6.33
CA ALA A 24 2.09 7.18 7.23
C ALA A 24 2.14 7.90 8.58
N PHE A 25 1.69 9.16 8.63
CA PHE A 25 1.70 9.99 9.84
C PHE A 25 0.33 10.59 10.10
N ASP A 26 -0.02 10.65 11.38
CA ASP A 26 -1.17 11.39 11.85
C ASP A 26 -0.97 12.89 11.61
N LYS A 27 -2.04 13.54 11.13
CA LYS A 27 -1.97 14.92 10.69
C LYS A 27 -1.68 15.88 11.85
N ASP A 28 -2.20 15.59 13.03
CA ASP A 28 -2.21 16.49 14.17
C ASP A 28 -1.01 16.25 15.09
N THR A 29 -0.76 14.99 15.44
CA THR A 29 0.31 14.58 16.36
C THR A 29 1.67 14.43 15.67
N LYS A 30 1.68 14.32 14.33
CA LYS A 30 2.86 14.00 13.52
C LYS A 30 3.51 12.66 13.88
N GLN A 31 2.84 11.84 14.69
CA GLN A 31 3.30 10.50 15.02
C GLN A 31 2.99 9.54 13.87
N PRO A 32 3.77 8.47 13.71
CA PRO A 32 3.47 7.45 12.71
C PRO A 32 2.13 6.77 13.03
N ASN A 33 1.30 6.57 12.01
CA ASN A 33 0.08 5.77 12.12
C ASN A 33 0.45 4.29 12.20
N SER A 34 -0.40 3.48 12.84
CA SER A 34 -0.26 2.03 12.81
C SER A 34 -0.27 1.53 11.36
N PRO A 35 0.58 0.55 11.02
CA PRO A 35 0.62 0.00 9.67
C PRO A 35 -0.75 -0.58 9.31
N PRO A 36 -1.13 -0.56 8.02
CA PRO A 36 -2.38 -1.18 7.58
C PRO A 36 -2.38 -2.67 7.94
N PRO A 37 -3.56 -3.28 8.14
CA PRO A 37 -3.66 -4.70 8.41
C PRO A 37 -2.99 -5.49 7.28
N ALA A 38 -2.33 -6.59 7.65
CA ALA A 38 -1.69 -7.45 6.65
C ALA A 38 -2.73 -7.92 5.63
N ARG A 39 -2.36 -7.86 4.35
CA ARG A 39 -3.23 -8.30 3.25
C ARG A 39 -3.55 -9.80 3.47
N GLY A 40 -4.82 -10.11 3.76
CA GLY A 40 -5.29 -11.47 4.06
C GLY A 40 -5.49 -11.80 5.55
N ALA A 41 -5.33 -10.84 6.48
CA ALA A 41 -5.58 -11.05 7.91
C ALA A 41 -7.07 -10.97 8.30
N SER A 42 -7.90 -10.36 7.47
CA SER A 42 -9.36 -10.48 7.51
C SER A 42 -9.76 -11.61 6.56
N ASP A 43 -10.81 -12.36 6.88
CA ASP A 43 -11.41 -13.47 6.10
C ASP A 43 -11.87 -13.11 4.66
N GLN A 44 -11.03 -12.43 3.87
CA GLN A 44 -11.19 -12.23 2.43
C GLN A 44 -10.64 -13.46 1.72
N SER A 45 -11.41 -14.55 1.78
CA SER A 45 -11.12 -15.91 1.30
C SER A 45 -10.92 -16.05 -0.23
N GLY A 46 -10.45 -15.02 -0.94
CA GLY A 46 -10.41 -15.01 -2.40
C GLY A 46 -9.24 -14.28 -3.08
N GLN A 47 -8.28 -13.72 -2.34
CA GLN A 47 -7.10 -13.08 -2.94
C GLN A 47 -5.85 -13.94 -2.71
N PRO A 48 -5.03 -14.20 -3.74
CA PRO A 48 -3.81 -14.99 -3.57
C PRO A 48 -2.85 -14.26 -2.62
N ALA A 49 -2.42 -14.95 -1.57
CA ALA A 49 -1.42 -14.44 -0.65
C ALA A 49 -0.10 -14.21 -1.40
N GLN A 50 0.33 -12.97 -1.56
CA GLN A 50 1.72 -12.68 -1.92
C GLN A 50 2.57 -12.85 -0.67
N SER A 51 3.00 -14.09 -0.43
CA SER A 51 4.10 -14.38 0.49
C SER A 51 5.36 -13.70 -0.04
N GLY A 52 5.83 -12.66 0.65
CA GLY A 52 6.98 -11.89 0.20
C GLY A 52 7.50 -10.89 1.23
N GLY A 53 8.31 -11.38 2.17
CA GLY A 53 9.37 -10.57 2.81
C GLY A 53 9.05 -9.97 4.18
N SER A 54 9.27 -10.75 5.24
CA SER A 54 9.58 -10.20 6.57
C SER A 54 10.93 -9.47 6.50
N GLY A 55 10.89 -8.14 6.43
CA GLY A 55 12.06 -7.28 6.64
C GLY A 55 12.00 -6.72 8.04
N ASP A 56 12.56 -7.46 9.01
CA ASP A 56 12.83 -6.99 10.36
C ASP A 56 13.88 -5.87 10.27
N GLY A 57 13.42 -4.63 10.15
CA GLY A 57 14.24 -3.43 10.16
C GLY A 57 14.57 -3.02 11.59
N SER A 58 15.26 -3.89 12.33
CA SER A 58 15.86 -3.55 13.61
C SER A 58 17.10 -2.70 13.34
N GLY A 59 16.92 -1.38 13.35
CA GLY A 59 18.02 -0.43 13.46
C GLY A 59 18.53 -0.40 14.90
N GLU A 60 19.78 -0.77 15.11
CA GLU A 60 20.53 -0.43 16.31
C GLU A 60 21.99 -0.16 15.90
N ASP A 61 22.40 1.09 16.10
CA ASP A 61 23.73 1.58 16.49
C ASP A 61 24.98 0.73 16.16
N GLN A 62 25.88 1.29 15.31
CA GLN A 62 27.33 1.48 15.58
C GLN A 62 27.91 2.58 14.67
#